data_AF-A0A2N5ABF9-F1
#
_entry.id   AF-A0A2N5ABF9-F1
#
_cell.length_a   1.000
_cell.length_b   1.000
_cell.length_c   1.000
_cell.angle_alpha   90.00
_cell.angle_beta   90.00
_cell.angle_gamma   90.00
#
_symmetry.space_group_name_H-M   'P 1'
#
loop_
_entity.id
_entity.type
_entity.pdbx_description
1 polymer ?
#
loop_
_entity_poly.entity_id
_entity_poly.type
_entity_poly.pdbx_seq_one_letter_code
_entity_poly.pdbx_strand_id
1 'polypeptide(L)'
;PVMSGLLAFMAFLLVAAPYADGKISTQYLSGQGIFTALITAIYSTRVYAWLKQNNITIRLPKEVPTGVARSFEILIPVLVVIATLHPLNLFIEAQTGMILPQAIMHLLEPLVSASDSLPAILLSVLMCQIFWFAGIHGSLIVTGIMNPFWMANLSANQAALAAGTVLPHVYLQGFWDHYLLIGGVGSTLPLALMLLRSKAVHLRTIGRMGVVPGVFNINEPILFGAPIIMNPLFFLPFVLVPMVNATLAYFALKLDLVSRVVSMTPWTTPAPIGASWAANWSFSPVILCLICMATAMVMYLPFLKAYEKQLLAQERENAVGQADNAAQTA
;
A
#
# COMPACT_ATOMS: atom_id res chain seq x y z
N PRO A 1 0.75 22.63 11.76
CA PRO A 1 1.22 21.25 11.49
C PRO A 1 2.19 20.70 12.54
N VAL A 2 3.27 21.42 12.89
CA VAL A 2 4.27 20.92 13.87
C VAL A 2 3.65 20.72 15.26
N MET A 3 2.97 21.75 15.78
CA MET A 3 2.33 21.69 17.11
C MET A 3 1.26 20.59 17.21
N SER A 4 0.44 20.42 16.16
CA SER A 4 -0.55 19.34 16.10
C SER A 4 0.09 17.96 16.03
N GLY A 5 1.21 17.81 15.32
CA GLY A 5 1.94 16.55 15.24
C GLY A 5 2.58 16.16 16.57
N LEU A 6 3.19 17.13 17.28
CA LEU A 6 3.72 16.89 18.63
C LEU A 6 2.62 16.55 19.63
N LEU A 7 1.48 17.24 19.57
CA LEU A 7 0.34 16.91 20.42
C LEU A 7 -0.21 15.50 20.13
N ALA A 8 -0.31 15.11 18.85
CA ALA A 8 -0.70 13.76 18.47
C ALA A 8 0.27 12.70 19.00
N PHE A 9 1.57 12.97 18.89
CA PHE A 9 2.60 12.09 19.45
C PHE A 9 2.50 11.97 20.97
N MET A 10 2.32 13.09 21.69
CA MET A 10 2.11 13.09 23.14
C MET A 10 0.81 12.38 23.54
N ALA A 11 -0.28 12.59 22.80
CA ALA A 11 -1.56 11.94 23.02
C ALA A 11 -1.45 10.43 22.89
N PHE A 12 -0.68 9.96 21.90
CA PHE A 12 -0.38 8.55 21.73
C PHE A 12 0.45 7.99 22.89
N LEU A 13 1.58 8.64 23.23
CA LEU A 13 2.44 8.17 24.34
C LEU A 13 1.71 8.13 25.67
N LEU A 14 0.81 9.08 25.93
CA LEU A 14 0.01 9.14 27.15
C LEU A 14 -0.79 7.85 27.43
N VAL A 15 -1.22 7.15 26.38
CA VAL A 15 -2.05 5.93 26.49
C VAL A 15 -1.32 4.66 26.05
N ALA A 16 -0.26 4.79 25.24
CA ALA A 16 0.42 3.67 24.60
C ALA A 16 1.82 3.39 25.20
N ALA A 17 2.30 4.22 26.12
CA ALA A 17 3.58 4.02 26.78
C ALA A 17 3.39 3.96 28.32
N PRO A 18 2.65 2.95 28.84
CA PRO A 18 2.43 2.83 30.27
C PRO A 18 3.76 2.67 31.00
N TYR A 19 3.89 3.38 32.12
CA TYR A 19 5.01 3.26 33.04
C TYR A 19 4.63 2.31 34.16
N ALA A 20 5.33 1.18 34.25
CA ALA A 20 5.16 0.19 35.29
C ALA A 20 6.54 -0.36 35.69
N ASP A 21 6.75 -0.63 36.98
CA ASP A 21 7.97 -1.26 37.53
C ASP A 21 9.29 -0.61 37.06
N GLY A 22 9.34 0.71 36.99
CA GLY A 22 10.54 1.44 36.58
C GLY A 22 10.82 1.44 35.08
N LYS A 23 9.90 0.91 34.24
CA LYS A 23 10.06 0.78 32.79
C LYS A 23 8.88 1.37 32.05
N ILE A 24 9.16 1.96 30.90
CA ILE A 24 8.15 2.37 29.92
C ILE A 24 8.03 1.25 28.89
N SER A 25 6.82 0.70 28.71
CA SER A 25 6.61 -0.29 27.65
C SER A 25 6.74 0.34 26.28
N THR A 26 7.58 -0.24 25.43
CA THR A 26 7.73 0.15 24.02
C THR A 26 6.90 -0.71 23.07
N GLN A 27 6.13 -1.65 23.60
CA GLN A 27 5.38 -2.65 22.83
C GLN A 27 4.46 -2.01 21.78
N TYR A 28 3.70 -0.98 22.18
CA TYR A 28 2.76 -0.31 21.28
C TYR A 28 3.44 0.68 20.33
N LEU A 29 4.74 0.95 20.46
CA LEU A 29 5.49 1.71 19.45
C LEU A 29 5.72 0.90 18.16
N SER A 30 5.43 -0.40 18.19
CA SER A 30 5.40 -1.29 17.02
C SER A 30 4.04 -1.25 16.29
N GLY A 31 3.84 -2.15 15.33
CA GLY A 31 2.57 -2.30 14.63
C GLY A 31 1.37 -2.59 15.55
N GLN A 32 1.59 -3.05 16.79
CA GLN A 32 0.51 -3.25 17.76
C GLN A 32 -0.21 -1.97 18.18
N GLY A 33 0.43 -0.80 18.12
CA GLY A 33 -0.20 0.48 18.47
C GLY A 33 -0.71 1.29 17.28
N ILE A 34 -0.65 0.77 16.05
CA ILE A 34 -0.93 1.57 14.84
C ILE A 34 -2.35 2.15 14.81
N PHE A 35 -3.35 1.35 15.19
CA PHE A 35 -4.74 1.83 15.24
C PHE A 35 -4.93 2.88 16.34
N THR A 36 -4.28 2.70 17.49
CA THR A 36 -4.27 3.69 18.57
C THR A 36 -3.59 4.98 18.13
N ALA A 37 -2.47 4.90 17.41
CA ALA A 37 -1.77 6.06 16.86
C ALA A 37 -2.68 6.85 15.89
N LEU A 38 -3.41 6.16 15.01
CA LEU A 38 -4.38 6.81 14.11
C LEU A 38 -5.51 7.52 14.87
N ILE A 39 -6.16 6.81 15.81
CA ILE A 39 -7.28 7.36 16.57
C ILE A 39 -6.84 8.55 17.42
N THR A 40 -5.74 8.42 18.16
CA THR A 40 -5.21 9.49 19.02
C THR A 40 -4.70 10.67 18.20
N ALA A 41 -4.10 10.46 17.02
CA ALA A 41 -3.68 11.55 16.14
C ALA A 41 -4.86 12.34 15.56
N ILE A 42 -5.90 11.65 15.08
CA ILE A 42 -7.13 12.28 14.58
C ILE A 42 -7.81 13.04 15.72
N TYR A 43 -8.00 12.39 16.87
CA TYR A 43 -8.65 12.96 18.03
C TYR A 43 -7.96 14.24 18.51
N SER A 44 -6.67 14.16 18.83
CA SER A 44 -5.89 15.29 19.37
C SER A 44 -5.79 16.45 18.39
N THR A 45 -5.57 16.18 17.10
CA THR A 45 -5.53 17.21 16.06
C THR A 45 -6.89 17.88 15.91
N ARG A 46 -7.99 17.12 15.99
CA ARG A 46 -9.34 17.68 15.86
C ARG A 46 -9.76 18.49 17.07
N VAL A 47 -9.41 18.04 18.28
CA VAL A 47 -9.57 18.81 19.53
C VAL A 47 -8.80 20.12 19.43
N TYR A 48 -7.53 20.09 19.01
CA TYR A 48 -6.74 21.30 18.85
C TYR A 48 -7.36 22.27 17.84
N ALA A 49 -7.75 21.77 16.66
CA ALA A 49 -8.39 22.59 15.63
C ALA A 49 -9.70 23.21 16.13
N TRP A 50 -10.53 22.43 16.82
CA TRP A 50 -11.80 22.90 17.37
C TRP A 50 -11.61 23.97 18.45
N LEU A 51 -10.69 23.76 19.41
CA LEU A 51 -10.38 24.76 20.44
C LEU A 51 -9.86 26.07 19.83
N LYS A 52 -8.98 25.96 18.84
CA LYS A 52 -8.44 27.13 18.12
C LYS A 52 -9.52 27.90 17.37
N GLN A 53 -10.39 27.20 16.64
CA GLN A 53 -11.50 27.80 15.89
C GLN A 53 -12.51 28.52 16.79
N ASN A 54 -12.73 28.00 17.99
CA ASN A 54 -13.63 28.59 18.99
C ASN A 54 -12.95 29.62 19.91
N ASN A 55 -11.70 30.02 19.61
CA ASN A 55 -10.92 30.97 20.42
C ASN A 55 -10.64 30.50 21.86
N ILE A 56 -10.68 29.19 22.13
CA ILE A 56 -10.42 28.57 23.44
C ILE A 56 -8.93 28.20 23.52
N THR A 57 -8.07 29.19 23.37
CA THR A 57 -6.59 29.06 23.40
C THR A 57 -6.02 30.27 24.12
N ILE A 58 -4.83 30.13 24.71
CA ILE A 58 -4.15 31.28 25.31
C ILE A 58 -3.54 32.12 24.18
N ARG A 59 -3.99 33.37 24.06
CA ARG A 59 -3.51 34.33 23.06
C ARG A 59 -2.68 35.39 23.73
N LEU A 60 -1.46 35.55 23.26
CA LEU A 60 -0.57 36.61 23.72
C LEU A 60 -0.64 37.83 22.77
N PRO A 61 -0.32 39.04 23.26
CA PRO A 61 -0.24 40.25 22.44
C PRO A 61 0.75 40.10 21.27
N LYS A 62 0.60 40.94 20.24
CA LYS A 62 1.41 40.87 19.00
C LYS A 62 2.88 41.19 19.23
N GLU A 63 3.18 41.88 20.32
CA GLU A 63 4.52 42.26 20.77
C GLU A 63 5.33 41.06 21.27
N VAL A 64 4.67 39.94 21.58
CA VAL A 64 5.33 38.73 22.05
C VAL A 64 5.88 37.92 20.87
N PRO A 65 7.14 37.46 20.92
CA PRO A 65 7.72 36.62 19.88
C PRO A 65 6.86 35.41 19.53
N THR A 66 6.73 35.11 18.24
CA THR A 66 5.80 34.08 17.71
C THR A 66 6.04 32.69 18.29
N GLY A 67 7.28 32.33 18.63
CA GLY A 67 7.60 31.05 19.28
C GLY A 67 6.99 30.91 20.68
N VAL A 68 7.02 31.99 21.47
CA VAL A 68 6.41 32.03 22.81
C VAL A 68 4.89 31.99 22.69
N ALA A 69 4.31 32.81 21.81
CA ALA A 69 2.86 32.81 21.57
C ALA A 69 2.32 31.42 21.19
N ARG A 70 3.02 30.69 20.31
CA ARG A 70 2.63 29.31 19.92
C ARG A 70 2.70 28.32 21.08
N SER A 71 3.67 28.46 21.99
CA SER A 71 3.83 27.57 23.14
C SER A 71 2.69 27.73 24.15
N PHE A 72 2.19 28.96 24.34
CA PHE A 72 1.01 29.21 25.17
C PHE A 72 -0.29 28.79 24.47
N GLU A 73 -0.39 28.99 23.15
CA GLU A 73 -1.58 28.60 22.36
C GLU A 73 -1.93 27.11 22.51
N ILE A 74 -0.92 26.23 22.58
CA ILE A 74 -1.14 24.78 22.69
C ILE A 74 -1.47 24.29 24.12
N LEU A 75 -1.26 25.11 25.16
CA LEU A 75 -1.34 24.67 26.55
C LEU A 75 -2.73 24.13 26.92
N ILE A 76 -3.79 24.86 26.56
CA ILE A 76 -5.18 24.41 26.77
C ILE A 76 -5.46 23.11 26.01
N PRO A 77 -5.17 23.00 24.70
CA PRO A 77 -5.27 21.72 23.97
C PRO A 77 -4.56 20.54 24.64
N VAL A 78 -3.34 20.71 25.14
CA VAL A 78 -2.60 19.66 25.87
C VAL A 78 -3.38 19.21 27.10
N LEU A 79 -3.83 20.17 27.92
CA LEU A 79 -4.60 19.88 29.14
C LEU A 79 -5.89 19.12 28.83
N VAL A 80 -6.62 19.53 27.79
CA VAL A 80 -7.86 18.86 27.37
C VAL A 80 -7.58 17.42 26.95
N VAL A 81 -6.53 17.19 26.13
CA VAL A 81 -6.16 15.84 25.69
C VAL A 81 -5.78 14.94 26.88
N ILE A 82 -5.03 15.46 27.86
CA ILE A 82 -4.69 14.71 29.07
C ILE A 82 -5.95 14.40 29.88
N ALA A 83 -6.79 15.42 30.11
CA ALA A 83 -8.00 15.30 30.90
C ALA A 83 -9.06 14.39 30.28
N THR A 84 -8.97 14.07 28.99
CA THR A 84 -9.88 13.13 28.33
C THR A 84 -9.28 11.75 28.16
N LEU A 85 -8.09 11.63 27.56
CA LEU A 85 -7.52 10.34 27.21
C LEU A 85 -7.01 9.56 28.42
N HIS A 86 -6.41 10.23 29.42
CA HIS A 86 -5.87 9.52 30.58
C HIS A 86 -6.99 8.95 31.48
N PRO A 87 -8.02 9.73 31.87
CA PRO A 87 -9.16 9.15 32.59
C PRO A 87 -9.91 8.08 31.80
N LEU A 88 -10.05 8.25 30.48
CA LEU A 88 -10.65 7.21 29.62
C LEU A 88 -9.84 5.91 29.67
N ASN A 89 -8.51 6.00 29.60
CA ASN A 89 -7.63 4.84 29.68
C ASN A 89 -7.79 4.10 31.01
N LEU A 90 -7.75 4.84 32.13
CA LEU A 90 -7.95 4.26 33.47
C LEU A 90 -9.35 3.66 33.65
N PHE A 91 -10.38 4.29 33.09
CA PHE A 91 -11.74 3.77 33.15
C PHE A 91 -11.86 2.42 32.40
N ILE A 92 -11.33 2.34 31.17
CA ILE A 92 -11.36 1.10 30.40
C ILE A 92 -10.57 0.00 31.11
N GLU A 93 -9.39 0.33 31.63
CA GLU A 93 -8.55 -0.59 32.39
C GLU A 93 -9.28 -1.12 33.64
N ALA A 94 -9.95 -0.25 34.39
CA ALA A 94 -10.71 -0.64 35.57
C ALA A 94 -11.91 -1.56 35.26
N GLN A 95 -12.54 -1.40 34.09
CA GLN A 95 -13.72 -2.20 33.70
C GLN A 95 -13.35 -3.52 33.01
N THR A 96 -12.25 -3.55 32.27
CA THR A 96 -11.93 -4.66 31.35
C THR A 96 -10.60 -5.34 31.63
N GLY A 97 -9.73 -4.72 32.43
CA GLY A 97 -8.34 -5.14 32.61
C GLY A 97 -7.42 -4.81 31.43
N MET A 98 -7.95 -4.16 30.37
CA MET A 98 -7.19 -3.77 29.19
C MET A 98 -6.90 -2.27 29.20
N ILE A 99 -5.67 -1.88 28.88
CA ILE A 99 -5.39 -0.47 28.56
C ILE A 99 -5.97 -0.12 27.18
N LEU A 100 -6.16 1.18 26.92
CA LEU A 100 -6.79 1.71 25.71
C LEU A 100 -6.22 1.12 24.40
N PRO A 101 -4.89 0.99 24.20
CA PRO A 101 -4.37 0.32 23.01
C PRO A 101 -4.85 -1.13 22.84
N GLN A 102 -4.90 -1.90 23.92
CA GLN A 102 -5.37 -3.28 23.92
C GLN A 102 -6.86 -3.34 23.62
N ALA A 103 -7.66 -2.49 24.26
CA ALA A 103 -9.10 -2.43 24.02
C ALA A 103 -9.43 -2.05 22.56
N ILE A 104 -8.70 -1.10 21.97
CA ILE A 104 -8.82 -0.73 20.55
C ILE A 104 -8.49 -1.93 19.67
N MET A 105 -7.36 -2.60 19.91
CA MET A 105 -6.96 -3.76 19.11
C MET A 105 -7.95 -4.91 19.25
N HIS A 106 -8.42 -5.20 20.45
CA HIS A 106 -9.41 -6.25 20.70
C HIS A 106 -10.73 -5.99 19.95
N LEU A 107 -11.19 -4.73 19.92
CA LEU A 107 -12.36 -4.35 19.13
C LEU A 107 -12.15 -4.53 17.62
N LEU A 108 -10.93 -4.29 17.13
CA LEU A 108 -10.58 -4.34 15.71
C LEU A 108 -10.07 -5.71 15.25
N GLU A 109 -9.76 -6.62 16.16
CA GLU A 109 -9.22 -7.95 15.87
C GLU A 109 -10.03 -8.74 14.84
N PRO A 110 -11.38 -8.77 14.87
CA PRO A 110 -12.16 -9.44 13.83
C PRO A 110 -11.93 -8.84 12.45
N LEU A 111 -11.77 -7.52 12.35
CA LEU A 111 -11.50 -6.82 11.10
C LEU A 111 -10.07 -7.07 10.61
N VAL A 112 -9.09 -7.10 11.53
CA VAL A 112 -7.70 -7.44 11.22
C VAL A 112 -7.60 -8.87 10.70
N SER A 113 -8.26 -9.82 11.36
CA SER A 113 -8.33 -11.21 10.91
C SER A 113 -9.03 -11.33 9.55
N ALA A 114 -10.17 -10.66 9.36
CA ALA A 114 -10.87 -10.66 8.08
C ALA A 114 -10.04 -10.03 6.94
N SER A 115 -9.21 -9.04 7.24
CA SER A 115 -8.34 -8.39 6.26
C SER A 115 -7.31 -9.34 5.65
N ASP A 116 -6.93 -10.41 6.36
CA ASP A 116 -5.94 -11.41 5.95
C ASP A 116 -6.57 -12.57 5.13
N SER A 117 -7.85 -12.46 4.78
CA SER A 117 -8.61 -13.48 4.03
C SER A 117 -8.48 -13.31 2.51
N LEU A 118 -8.57 -14.41 1.76
CA LEU A 118 -8.54 -14.36 0.28
C LEU A 118 -9.61 -13.41 -0.31
N PRO A 119 -10.88 -13.40 0.15
CA PRO A 119 -11.86 -12.42 -0.34
C PRO A 119 -11.44 -10.97 -0.12
N ALA A 120 -10.83 -10.65 1.02
CA ALA A 120 -10.33 -9.30 1.29
C ALA A 120 -9.17 -8.92 0.36
N ILE A 121 -8.22 -9.85 0.13
CA ILE A 121 -7.13 -9.66 -0.83
C ILE A 121 -7.69 -9.39 -2.23
N LEU A 122 -8.58 -10.26 -2.71
CA LEU A 122 -9.19 -10.14 -4.04
C LEU A 122 -10.00 -8.85 -4.20
N LEU A 123 -10.78 -8.47 -3.19
CA LEU A 123 -11.51 -7.20 -3.21
C LEU A 123 -10.56 -6.00 -3.27
N SER A 124 -9.51 -6.00 -2.45
CA SER A 124 -8.55 -4.89 -2.39
C SER A 124 -7.81 -4.71 -3.72
N VAL A 125 -7.35 -5.80 -4.35
CA VAL A 125 -6.68 -5.72 -5.66
C VAL A 125 -7.67 -5.38 -6.76
N LEU A 126 -8.89 -5.92 -6.75
CA LEU A 126 -9.94 -5.56 -7.70
C LEU A 126 -10.23 -4.06 -7.68
N MET A 127 -10.40 -3.46 -6.49
CA MET A 127 -10.62 -2.02 -6.34
C MET A 127 -9.43 -1.21 -6.87
N CYS A 128 -8.20 -1.64 -6.59
CA CYS A 128 -7.01 -1.02 -7.15
C CYS A 128 -7.03 -1.01 -8.68
N GLN A 129 -7.34 -2.15 -9.31
CA GLN A 129 -7.38 -2.26 -10.77
C GLN A 129 -8.50 -1.42 -11.38
N ILE A 130 -9.69 -1.41 -10.77
CA ILE A 130 -10.82 -0.60 -11.27
C ILE A 130 -10.49 0.89 -11.21
N PHE A 131 -9.93 1.38 -10.09
CA PHE A 131 -9.54 2.79 -9.98
C PHE A 131 -8.47 3.16 -10.99
N TRP A 132 -7.43 2.34 -11.16
CA TRP A 132 -6.39 2.59 -12.16
C TRP A 132 -6.94 2.57 -13.57
N PHE A 133 -7.82 1.62 -13.91
CA PHE A 133 -8.49 1.61 -15.20
C PHE A 133 -9.31 2.89 -15.44
N ALA A 134 -9.92 3.44 -14.37
CA ALA A 134 -10.62 4.71 -14.38
C ALA A 134 -9.70 5.95 -14.37
N GLY A 135 -8.38 5.79 -14.37
CA GLY A 135 -7.41 6.89 -14.33
C GLY A 135 -7.13 7.47 -12.93
N ILE A 136 -7.63 6.83 -11.87
CA ILE A 136 -7.38 7.18 -10.48
C ILE A 136 -6.27 6.28 -9.93
N HIS A 137 -5.33 6.84 -9.16
CA HIS A 137 -4.19 6.09 -8.63
C HIS A 137 -4.60 5.10 -7.51
N GLY A 138 -5.22 3.98 -7.89
CA GLY A 138 -5.90 3.04 -7.00
C GLY A 138 -5.02 2.43 -5.91
N SER A 139 -3.73 2.23 -6.21
CA SER A 139 -2.78 1.66 -5.25
C SER A 139 -2.57 2.56 -4.03
N LEU A 140 -2.61 3.89 -4.17
CA LEU A 140 -2.49 4.82 -3.03
C LEU A 140 -3.73 4.78 -2.13
N ILE A 141 -4.91 4.64 -2.72
CA ILE A 141 -6.17 4.52 -1.99
C ILE A 141 -6.17 3.22 -1.18
N VAL A 142 -5.87 2.09 -1.84
CA VAL A 142 -5.88 0.78 -1.20
C VAL A 142 -4.80 0.66 -0.13
N THR A 143 -3.56 1.07 -0.43
CA THR A 143 -2.47 1.02 0.57
C THR A 143 -2.75 1.94 1.75
N GLY A 144 -3.36 3.12 1.54
CA GLY A 144 -3.75 4.01 2.64
C GLY A 144 -4.74 3.38 3.63
N ILE A 145 -5.64 2.52 3.14
CA ILE A 145 -6.60 1.78 3.97
C ILE A 145 -5.96 0.52 4.58
N MET A 146 -5.14 -0.20 3.81
CA MET A 146 -4.61 -1.51 4.20
C MET A 146 -3.38 -1.44 5.10
N ASN A 147 -2.61 -0.35 5.05
CA ASN A 147 -1.33 -0.24 5.79
C ASN A 147 -1.46 -0.50 7.31
N PRO A 148 -2.47 0.02 8.03
CA PRO A 148 -2.63 -0.26 9.45
C PRO A 148 -2.81 -1.76 9.74
N PHE A 149 -3.55 -2.47 8.89
CA PHE A 149 -3.73 -3.93 9.00
C PHE A 149 -2.42 -4.66 8.72
N TRP A 150 -1.70 -4.28 7.67
CA TRP A 150 -0.40 -4.87 7.35
C TRP A 150 0.63 -4.62 8.45
N MET A 151 0.63 -3.47 9.12
CA MET A 151 1.51 -3.18 10.25
C MET A 151 1.20 -4.03 11.47
N ALA A 152 -0.08 -4.19 11.82
CA ALA A 152 -0.50 -5.09 12.89
C ALA A 152 -0.08 -6.54 12.59
N ASN A 153 -0.36 -7.02 11.37
CA ASN A 153 -0.01 -8.38 10.92
C ASN A 153 1.52 -8.59 10.86
N LEU A 154 2.28 -7.58 10.40
CA LEU A 154 3.73 -7.62 10.39
C LEU A 154 4.30 -7.76 11.80
N SER A 155 3.78 -6.99 12.74
CA SER A 155 4.21 -7.07 14.14
C SER A 155 3.97 -8.47 14.73
N ALA A 156 2.84 -9.10 14.40
CA ALA A 156 2.53 -10.47 14.82
C ALA A 156 3.47 -11.49 14.16
N ASN A 157 3.77 -11.36 12.86
CA ASN A 157 4.75 -12.21 12.18
C ASN A 157 6.16 -12.05 12.75
N GLN A 158 6.58 -10.83 13.09
CA GLN A 158 7.88 -10.56 13.70
C GLN A 158 7.98 -11.15 15.11
N ALA A 159 6.93 -11.06 15.91
CA ALA A 159 6.87 -11.69 17.22
C ALA A 159 6.96 -13.22 17.13
N ALA A 160 6.23 -13.83 16.18
CA ALA A 160 6.30 -15.27 15.92
C ALA A 160 7.70 -15.70 15.45
N LEU A 161 8.32 -14.94 14.54
CA LEU A 161 9.69 -15.18 14.09
C LEU A 161 10.69 -15.14 15.26
N ALA A 162 10.61 -14.11 16.11
CA ALA A 162 11.48 -13.97 17.29
C ALA A 162 11.27 -15.12 18.30
N ALA A 163 10.05 -15.64 18.41
CA ALA A 163 9.72 -16.79 19.25
C ALA A 163 10.04 -18.15 18.61
N GLY A 164 10.46 -18.19 17.34
CA GLY A 164 10.70 -19.42 16.60
C GLY A 164 9.42 -20.23 16.31
N THR A 165 8.25 -19.56 16.27
CA THR A 165 6.94 -20.19 16.02
C THR A 165 6.45 -19.92 14.60
N VAL A 166 5.32 -20.54 14.22
CA VAL A 166 4.72 -20.37 12.90
C VAL A 166 4.22 -18.93 12.73
N LEU A 167 4.61 -18.29 11.64
CA LEU A 167 4.18 -16.94 11.28
C LEU A 167 2.68 -16.94 10.96
N PRO A 168 1.81 -16.21 11.68
CA PRO A 168 0.36 -16.34 11.53
C PRO A 168 -0.21 -15.77 10.21
N HIS A 169 0.36 -14.68 9.68
CA HIS A 169 -0.28 -13.88 8.62
C HIS A 169 0.36 -14.02 7.25
N VAL A 170 -0.47 -13.91 6.21
CA VAL A 170 -0.09 -14.11 4.80
C VAL A 170 -0.10 -12.79 4.03
N TYR A 171 -1.15 -11.98 4.19
CA TYR A 171 -1.34 -10.73 3.47
C TYR A 171 -0.70 -9.55 4.21
N LEU A 172 0.51 -9.22 3.77
CA LEU A 172 1.29 -8.08 4.23
C LEU A 172 1.75 -7.27 3.02
N GLN A 173 2.32 -6.09 3.25
CA GLN A 173 2.77 -5.22 2.16
C GLN A 173 3.71 -5.94 1.16
N GLY A 174 4.67 -6.75 1.63
CA GLY A 174 5.56 -7.49 0.73
C GLY A 174 4.85 -8.49 -0.20
N PHE A 175 3.70 -9.03 0.22
CA PHE A 175 2.85 -9.88 -0.63
C PHE A 175 2.23 -9.05 -1.77
N TRP A 176 1.67 -7.88 -1.41
CA TRP A 176 1.08 -6.94 -2.36
C TRP A 176 2.11 -6.45 -3.38
N ASP A 177 3.26 -5.97 -2.91
CA ASP A 177 4.29 -5.38 -3.76
C ASP A 177 4.91 -6.40 -4.71
N HIS A 178 5.28 -7.59 -4.20
CA HIS A 178 6.20 -8.49 -4.93
C HIS A 178 5.55 -9.69 -5.61
N TYR A 179 4.24 -9.92 -5.40
CA TYR A 179 3.49 -10.96 -6.12
C TYR A 179 2.36 -10.39 -6.98
N LEU A 180 1.70 -9.31 -6.55
CA LEU A 180 0.49 -8.78 -7.23
C LEU A 180 0.84 -7.63 -8.17
N LEU A 181 1.80 -6.79 -7.81
CA LEU A 181 2.17 -5.56 -8.53
C LEU A 181 3.57 -5.66 -9.14
N ILE A 182 3.90 -6.80 -9.75
CA ILE A 182 5.23 -7.05 -10.34
C ILE A 182 5.44 -6.16 -11.57
N GLY A 183 6.28 -5.15 -11.41
CA GLY A 183 6.41 -4.11 -12.42
C GLY A 183 5.27 -3.12 -12.41
N GLY A 184 4.71 -2.83 -11.25
CA GLY A 184 3.63 -1.87 -11.05
C GLY A 184 2.24 -2.50 -11.13
N VAL A 185 1.22 -1.65 -11.13
CA VAL A 185 -0.18 -2.07 -11.16
C VAL A 185 -0.48 -2.92 -12.39
N GLY A 186 -1.18 -4.05 -12.22
CA GLY A 186 -1.46 -5.00 -13.30
C GLY A 186 -0.35 -6.04 -13.53
N SER A 187 0.74 -6.01 -12.76
CA SER A 187 1.91 -6.86 -12.99
C SER A 187 2.48 -6.69 -14.42
N THR A 188 2.84 -5.46 -14.78
CA THR A 188 3.14 -5.10 -16.18
C THR A 188 4.60 -5.29 -16.63
N LEU A 189 5.54 -5.63 -15.75
CA LEU A 189 6.92 -5.90 -16.18
C LEU A 189 7.00 -7.07 -17.18
N PRO A 190 6.34 -8.23 -16.95
CA PRO A 190 6.22 -9.29 -17.95
C PRO A 190 5.67 -8.82 -19.31
N LEU A 191 4.68 -7.92 -19.30
CA LEU A 191 4.16 -7.30 -20.51
C LEU A 191 5.22 -6.42 -21.19
N ALA A 192 5.90 -5.56 -20.44
CA ALA A 192 6.97 -4.69 -20.96
C ALA A 192 8.10 -5.49 -21.63
N LEU A 193 8.47 -6.63 -21.05
CA LEU A 193 9.45 -7.56 -21.62
C LEU A 193 8.96 -8.17 -22.94
N MET A 194 7.67 -8.53 -23.04
CA MET A 194 7.09 -9.01 -24.30
C MET A 194 7.06 -7.93 -25.38
N LEU A 195 6.75 -6.68 -24.99
CA LEU A 195 6.70 -5.54 -25.91
C LEU A 195 8.05 -5.29 -26.60
N LEU A 196 9.19 -5.58 -25.98
CA LEU A 196 10.52 -5.47 -26.61
C LEU A 196 10.64 -6.28 -27.91
N ARG A 197 9.86 -7.36 -28.05
CA ARG A 197 9.82 -8.25 -29.21
C ARG A 197 8.63 -7.99 -30.14
N SER A 198 7.88 -6.90 -29.92
CA SER A 198 6.76 -6.52 -30.78
C SER A 198 7.22 -6.15 -32.20
N LYS A 199 6.44 -6.61 -33.19
CA LYS A 199 6.56 -6.24 -34.60
C LYS A 199 6.20 -4.77 -34.81
N ALA A 200 5.15 -4.29 -34.14
CA ALA A 200 4.78 -2.89 -34.18
C ALA A 200 5.85 -2.03 -33.47
N VAL A 201 6.37 -1.03 -34.19
CA VAL A 201 7.50 -0.20 -33.73
C VAL A 201 7.10 0.59 -32.48
N HIS A 202 5.89 1.16 -32.47
CA HIS A 202 5.33 1.92 -31.34
C HIS A 202 5.37 1.11 -30.02
N LEU A 203 4.84 -0.11 -30.05
CA LEU A 203 4.84 -1.03 -28.90
C LEU A 203 6.24 -1.39 -28.43
N ARG A 204 7.17 -1.61 -29.34
CA ARG A 204 8.57 -1.90 -29.00
C ARG A 204 9.28 -0.72 -28.37
N THR A 205 8.98 0.50 -28.79
CA THR A 205 9.47 1.73 -28.16
C THR A 205 8.93 1.86 -26.73
N ILE A 206 7.64 1.60 -26.51
CA ILE A 206 7.02 1.59 -25.18
C ILE A 206 7.67 0.55 -24.27
N GLY A 207 7.89 -0.67 -24.76
CA GLY A 207 8.61 -1.70 -24.01
C GLY A 207 10.00 -1.25 -23.57
N ARG A 208 10.77 -0.61 -24.46
CA ARG A 208 12.11 -0.08 -24.12
C ARG A 208 12.05 1.00 -23.05
N MET A 209 11.10 1.91 -23.14
CA MET A 209 10.92 2.99 -22.17
C MET A 209 10.39 2.49 -20.82
N GLY A 210 9.59 1.42 -20.81
CA GLY A 210 8.92 0.92 -19.62
C GLY A 210 9.62 -0.21 -18.87
N VAL A 211 10.56 -0.94 -19.47
CA VAL A 211 11.25 -2.05 -18.76
C VAL A 211 12.08 -1.54 -17.58
N VAL A 212 12.88 -0.49 -17.75
CA VAL A 212 13.74 0.01 -16.67
C VAL A 212 12.92 0.55 -15.49
N PRO A 213 11.94 1.46 -15.69
CA PRO A 213 11.01 1.85 -14.63
C PRO A 213 10.26 0.65 -14.04
N GLY A 214 9.84 -0.29 -14.90
CA GLY A 214 9.11 -1.49 -14.50
C GLY A 214 9.93 -2.44 -13.63
N VAL A 215 11.26 -2.49 -13.76
CA VAL A 215 12.09 -3.23 -12.80
C VAL A 215 11.99 -2.66 -11.40
N PHE A 216 11.75 -1.35 -11.27
CA PHE A 216 11.51 -0.66 -10.01
C PHE A 216 10.01 -0.44 -9.71
N ASN A 217 9.14 -1.25 -10.33
CA ASN A 217 7.69 -1.25 -10.15
C ASN A 217 6.97 0.06 -10.53
N ILE A 218 7.61 0.92 -11.32
CA ILE A 218 7.04 2.16 -11.87
C ILE A 218 6.62 1.88 -13.31
N ASN A 219 5.34 2.06 -13.65
CA ASN A 219 4.80 1.55 -14.91
C ASN A 219 3.91 2.50 -15.70
N GLU A 220 3.85 3.77 -15.33
CA GLU A 220 3.17 4.83 -16.08
C GLU A 220 3.56 4.86 -17.56
N PRO A 221 4.82 4.66 -17.97
CA PRO A 221 5.17 4.57 -19.39
C PRO A 221 4.44 3.45 -20.14
N ILE A 222 4.14 2.33 -19.46
CA ILE A 222 3.38 1.22 -20.04
C ILE A 222 1.88 1.51 -20.00
N LEU A 223 1.37 1.98 -18.85
CA LEU A 223 -0.07 2.24 -18.66
C LEU A 223 -0.60 3.26 -19.66
N PHE A 224 0.13 4.36 -19.87
CA PHE A 224 -0.28 5.44 -20.77
C PHE A 224 0.25 5.26 -22.19
N GLY A 225 1.43 4.63 -22.36
CA GLY A 225 2.03 4.42 -23.68
C GLY A 225 1.35 3.32 -24.49
N ALA A 226 1.09 2.15 -23.88
CA ALA A 226 0.45 1.00 -24.51
C ALA A 226 -1.10 1.04 -24.44
N PRO A 227 -1.65 2.26 -24.39
CA PRO A 227 -2.81 2.68 -23.58
C PRO A 227 -3.54 1.51 -22.92
N ILE A 228 -3.13 1.12 -21.72
CA ILE A 228 -3.85 0.12 -20.91
C ILE A 228 -5.05 0.80 -20.23
N ILE A 229 -4.85 2.02 -19.75
CA ILE A 229 -5.90 2.82 -19.12
C ILE A 229 -7.01 3.10 -20.12
N MET A 230 -8.27 2.90 -19.69
CA MET A 230 -9.47 3.06 -20.51
C MET A 230 -9.52 2.23 -21.81
N ASN A 231 -8.65 1.23 -21.98
CA ASN A 231 -8.67 0.35 -23.15
C ASN A 231 -9.40 -0.96 -22.82
N PRO A 232 -10.59 -1.19 -23.40
CA PRO A 232 -11.39 -2.39 -23.12
C PRO A 232 -10.66 -3.69 -23.45
N LEU A 233 -9.74 -3.68 -24.43
CA LEU A 233 -8.97 -4.88 -24.80
C LEU A 233 -8.04 -5.31 -23.67
N PHE A 234 -7.38 -4.36 -23.00
CA PHE A 234 -6.47 -4.66 -21.89
C PHE A 234 -7.16 -4.71 -20.53
N PHE A 235 -8.42 -4.27 -20.41
CA PHE A 235 -9.17 -4.32 -19.15
C PHE A 235 -9.13 -5.70 -18.49
N LEU A 236 -9.44 -6.74 -19.27
CA LEU A 236 -9.53 -8.10 -18.75
C LEU A 236 -8.19 -8.64 -18.20
N PRO A 237 -7.08 -8.65 -18.95
CA PRO A 237 -5.81 -9.11 -18.39
C PRO A 237 -5.30 -8.17 -17.29
N PHE A 238 -5.54 -6.85 -17.39
CA PHE A 238 -5.14 -5.91 -16.35
C PHE A 238 -5.81 -6.19 -15.01
N VAL A 239 -7.09 -6.55 -14.99
CA VAL A 239 -7.80 -6.92 -13.76
C VAL A 239 -7.45 -8.34 -13.31
N LEU A 240 -7.47 -9.31 -14.22
CA LEU A 240 -7.38 -10.72 -13.84
C LEU A 240 -5.97 -11.17 -13.48
N VAL A 241 -4.91 -10.60 -14.07
CA VAL A 241 -3.53 -11.03 -13.77
C VAL A 241 -3.20 -10.89 -12.28
N PRO A 242 -3.38 -9.73 -11.64
CA PRO A 242 -3.14 -9.60 -10.20
C PRO A 242 -4.09 -10.45 -9.35
N MET A 243 -5.34 -10.67 -9.79
CA MET A 243 -6.31 -11.52 -9.09
C MET A 243 -5.87 -12.99 -9.06
N VAL A 244 -5.37 -13.50 -10.19
CA VAL A 244 -4.83 -14.86 -10.29
C VAL A 244 -3.54 -14.97 -9.48
N ASN A 245 -2.62 -14.00 -9.61
CA ASN A 245 -1.40 -13.98 -8.81
C ASN A 245 -1.71 -13.92 -7.30
N ALA A 246 -2.69 -13.14 -6.88
CA ALA A 246 -3.16 -13.11 -5.48
C ALA A 246 -3.64 -14.47 -5.00
N THR A 247 -4.44 -15.16 -5.81
CA THR A 247 -4.95 -16.49 -5.46
C THR A 247 -3.83 -17.51 -5.36
N LEU A 248 -2.92 -17.53 -6.34
CA LEU A 248 -1.75 -18.41 -6.36
C LEU A 248 -0.85 -18.17 -5.14
N ALA A 249 -0.48 -16.91 -4.89
CA ALA A 249 0.37 -16.54 -3.78
C ALA A 249 -0.29 -16.84 -2.43
N TYR A 250 -1.59 -16.56 -2.27
CA TYR A 250 -2.33 -16.87 -1.06
C TYR A 250 -2.22 -18.35 -0.70
N PHE A 251 -2.58 -19.25 -1.62
CA PHE A 251 -2.51 -20.68 -1.36
C PHE A 251 -1.07 -21.18 -1.19
N ALA A 252 -0.10 -20.65 -1.94
CA ALA A 252 1.30 -21.02 -1.77
C ALA A 252 1.83 -20.71 -0.37
N LEU A 253 1.47 -19.56 0.21
CA LEU A 253 1.85 -19.18 1.57
C LEU A 253 0.99 -19.90 2.63
N LYS A 254 -0.31 -20.13 2.38
CA LYS A 254 -1.21 -20.83 3.32
C LYS A 254 -0.87 -22.32 3.44
N LEU A 255 -0.32 -22.92 2.39
CA LEU A 255 0.17 -24.31 2.36
C LEU A 255 1.64 -24.42 2.79
N ASP A 256 2.25 -23.32 3.26
CA ASP A 256 3.64 -23.25 3.70
C ASP A 256 4.68 -23.69 2.63
N LEU A 257 4.31 -23.61 1.36
CA LEU A 257 5.22 -23.83 0.23
C LEU A 257 6.19 -22.65 0.04
N VAL A 258 5.82 -21.49 0.57
CA VAL A 258 6.56 -20.23 0.44
C VAL A 258 6.67 -19.54 1.80
N SER A 259 7.87 -19.13 2.17
CA SER A 259 8.11 -18.34 3.38
C SER A 259 7.31 -17.03 3.38
N ARG A 260 6.77 -16.69 4.56
CA ARG A 260 5.90 -15.52 4.77
C ARG A 260 6.71 -14.26 5.05
N VAL A 261 6.07 -13.10 4.87
CA VAL A 261 6.68 -11.77 5.05
C VAL A 261 6.93 -11.48 6.54
N VAL A 262 8.11 -10.96 6.86
CA VAL A 262 8.56 -10.58 8.22
C VAL A 262 9.27 -9.23 8.28
N SER A 263 9.57 -8.61 7.14
CA SER A 263 10.20 -7.29 7.08
C SER A 263 9.53 -6.39 6.06
N MET A 264 9.72 -5.09 6.24
CA MET A 264 9.31 -4.08 5.27
C MET A 264 10.39 -3.90 4.22
N THR A 265 9.98 -3.84 2.97
CA THR A 265 10.85 -3.53 1.83
C THR A 265 10.26 -2.38 1.06
N PRO A 266 11.07 -1.48 0.47
CA PRO A 266 10.57 -0.49 -0.47
C PRO A 266 9.83 -1.18 -1.61
N TRP A 267 8.62 -0.71 -1.95
CA TRP A 267 7.83 -1.26 -3.06
C TRP A 267 8.53 -1.10 -4.41
N THR A 268 9.51 -0.19 -4.53
CA THR A 268 10.33 0.00 -5.73
C THR A 268 11.47 -1.03 -5.86
N THR A 269 11.65 -1.93 -4.90
CA THR A 269 12.67 -2.98 -4.98
C THR A 269 12.32 -3.94 -6.12
N PRO A 270 13.28 -4.37 -6.97
CA PRO A 270 13.02 -5.40 -7.98
C PRO A 270 12.34 -6.62 -7.37
N ALA A 271 11.15 -6.98 -7.88
CA ALA A 271 10.22 -7.87 -7.19
C ALA A 271 10.83 -9.21 -6.72
N PRO A 272 11.67 -9.92 -7.48
CA PRO A 272 12.29 -11.15 -6.98
C PRO A 272 13.21 -10.94 -5.77
N ILE A 273 13.97 -9.83 -5.75
CA ILE A 273 14.84 -9.46 -4.63
C ILE A 273 13.99 -9.01 -3.44
N GLY A 274 12.99 -8.17 -3.71
CA GLY A 274 12.07 -7.66 -2.69
C GLY A 274 11.29 -8.79 -2.00
N ALA A 275 10.80 -9.77 -2.75
CA ALA A 275 10.11 -10.94 -2.22
C ALA A 275 10.98 -11.74 -1.24
N SER A 276 12.24 -11.98 -1.61
CA SER A 276 13.19 -12.68 -0.75
C SER A 276 13.54 -11.86 0.50
N TRP A 277 13.89 -10.59 0.33
CA TRP A 277 14.24 -9.69 1.43
C TRP A 277 13.10 -9.54 2.44
N ALA A 278 11.87 -9.38 1.96
CA ALA A 278 10.66 -9.29 2.79
C ALA A 278 10.43 -10.54 3.66
N ALA A 279 10.89 -11.70 3.20
CA ALA A 279 10.77 -12.99 3.87
C ALA A 279 12.11 -13.50 4.43
N ASN A 280 12.93 -12.58 4.97
CA ASN A 280 14.22 -12.87 5.61
C ASN A 280 15.21 -13.64 4.72
N TRP A 281 15.32 -13.21 3.47
CA TRP A 281 16.22 -13.78 2.46
C TRP A 281 15.97 -15.25 2.11
N SER A 282 14.76 -15.76 2.40
CA SER A 282 14.34 -17.07 1.90
C SER A 282 14.30 -17.08 0.36
N PHE A 283 14.60 -18.23 -0.25
CA PHE A 283 14.61 -18.38 -1.70
C PHE A 283 13.24 -18.73 -2.29
N SER A 284 12.35 -19.38 -1.54
CA SER A 284 11.01 -19.76 -2.04
C SER A 284 10.16 -18.58 -2.57
N PRO A 285 10.20 -17.36 -1.99
CA PRO A 285 9.52 -16.17 -2.52
C PRO A 285 9.99 -15.79 -3.93
N VAL A 286 11.27 -15.98 -4.24
CA VAL A 286 11.85 -15.69 -5.57
C VAL A 286 11.16 -16.57 -6.61
N ILE A 287 11.02 -17.86 -6.31
CA ILE A 287 10.38 -18.84 -7.19
C ILE A 287 8.92 -18.46 -7.42
N LEU A 288 8.17 -18.12 -6.37
CA LEU A 288 6.79 -17.69 -6.49
C LEU A 288 6.65 -16.40 -7.32
N CYS A 289 7.52 -15.42 -7.11
CA CYS A 289 7.54 -14.19 -7.90
C CYS A 289 7.76 -14.49 -9.39
N LEU A 290 8.69 -15.38 -9.74
CA LEU A 290 8.92 -15.81 -11.12
C LEU A 290 7.71 -16.57 -11.70
N ILE A 291 7.01 -17.39 -10.91
CA ILE A 291 5.75 -18.03 -11.32
C ILE A 291 4.69 -16.96 -11.61
N CYS A 292 4.52 -15.97 -10.73
CA CYS A 292 3.59 -14.86 -10.92
C CYS A 292 3.92 -14.04 -12.19
N MET A 293 5.21 -13.85 -12.50
CA MET A 293 5.66 -13.22 -13.75
C MET A 293 5.32 -14.08 -14.98
N ALA A 294 5.51 -15.39 -14.90
CA ALA A 294 5.19 -16.32 -15.99
C ALA A 294 3.66 -16.36 -16.24
N THR A 295 2.86 -16.43 -15.18
CA THR A 295 1.39 -16.34 -15.24
C THR A 295 0.94 -15.06 -15.92
N ALA A 296 1.48 -13.91 -15.50
CA ALA A 296 1.21 -12.63 -16.13
C ALA A 296 1.56 -12.62 -17.63
N MET A 297 2.73 -13.18 -18.00
CA MET A 297 3.16 -13.27 -19.40
C MET A 297 2.15 -14.07 -20.24
N VAL A 298 1.75 -15.26 -19.77
CA VAL A 298 0.80 -16.14 -20.46
C VAL A 298 -0.57 -15.47 -20.62
N MET A 299 -1.05 -14.82 -19.56
CA MET A 299 -2.37 -14.16 -19.56
C MET A 299 -2.40 -12.91 -20.43
N TYR A 300 -1.33 -12.12 -20.47
CA TYR A 300 -1.25 -10.92 -21.32
C TYR A 300 -1.04 -11.25 -22.81
N LEU A 301 -0.38 -12.37 -23.13
CA LEU A 301 0.01 -12.73 -24.49
C LEU A 301 -1.13 -12.68 -25.53
N PRO A 302 -2.33 -13.28 -25.32
CA PRO A 302 -3.39 -13.25 -26.32
C PRO A 302 -3.89 -11.83 -26.60
N PHE A 303 -4.00 -10.98 -25.57
CA PHE A 303 -4.45 -9.60 -25.71
C PHE A 303 -3.40 -8.72 -26.39
N LEU A 304 -2.13 -8.92 -26.04
CA LEU A 304 -1.02 -8.27 -26.73
C LEU A 304 -1.02 -8.62 -28.21
N LYS A 305 -1.21 -9.89 -28.58
CA LYS A 305 -1.23 -10.32 -29.99
C LYS A 305 -2.43 -9.76 -30.75
N ALA A 306 -3.59 -9.68 -30.11
CA ALA A 306 -4.76 -9.02 -30.68
C ALA A 306 -4.49 -7.53 -30.94
N TYR A 307 -3.93 -6.82 -29.97
CA TYR A 307 -3.61 -5.39 -30.09
C TYR A 307 -2.53 -5.12 -31.14
N GLU A 308 -1.45 -5.91 -31.13
CA GLU A 308 -0.38 -5.83 -32.13
C GLU A 308 -0.92 -6.02 -33.54
N LYS A 309 -1.86 -6.96 -33.75
CA LYS A 309 -2.51 -7.17 -35.05
C LYS A 309 -3.34 -5.96 -35.49
N GLN A 310 -4.11 -5.36 -34.57
CA GLN A 310 -4.90 -4.16 -34.86
C GLN A 310 -4.00 -2.99 -35.27
N LEU A 311 -2.92 -2.76 -34.52
CA LEU A 311 -2.01 -1.65 -34.79
C LEU A 311 -1.28 -1.80 -36.13
N LEU A 312 -0.81 -3.01 -36.45
CA LEU A 312 -0.19 -3.28 -37.76
C LEU A 312 -1.16 -3.15 -38.93
N ALA A 313 -2.44 -3.47 -38.74
CA ALA A 313 -3.47 -3.25 -39.76
C ALA A 313 -3.68 -1.75 -40.01
N GLN A 314 -3.81 -0.97 -38.94
CA GLN A 314 -3.96 0.47 -39.01
C GLN A 314 -2.73 1.16 -39.64
N GLU A 315 -1.52 0.73 -39.29
CA GLU A 315 -0.27 1.23 -39.92
C GLU A 315 -0.25 0.97 -41.43
N ARG A 316 -0.75 -0.18 -41.89
CA ARG A 316 -0.85 -0.50 -43.33
C ARG A 316 -1.90 0.34 -44.03
N GLU A 317 -3.09 0.49 -43.45
CA GLU A 317 -4.15 1.33 -44.01
C GLU A 317 -3.70 2.78 -44.15
N ASN A 318 -3.04 3.32 -43.13
CA ASN A 318 -2.49 4.68 -43.18
C ASN A 318 -1.43 4.84 -44.27
N ALA A 319 -0.55 3.85 -44.46
CA ALA A 319 0.47 3.87 -45.51
C ALA A 319 -0.15 3.86 -46.92
N VAL A 320 -1.22 3.07 -47.13
CA VAL A 320 -1.96 3.05 -48.41
C VAL A 320 -2.64 4.40 -48.66
N GLY A 321 -3.37 4.94 -47.68
CA GLY A 321 -4.05 6.23 -47.84
C GLY A 321 -3.10 7.40 -48.09
N GLN A 322 -1.90 7.38 -47.50
CA GLN A 322 -0.85 8.37 -47.78
C GLN A 322 -0.30 8.24 -49.20
N ALA A 323 -0.10 7.01 -49.69
CA ALA A 323 0.35 6.76 -51.06
C ALA A 323 -0.70 7.21 -52.09
N ASP A 324 -1.98 6.93 -51.83
CA ASP A 324 -3.10 7.35 -52.70
C ASP A 324 -3.25 8.88 -52.74
N ASN A 325 -3.14 9.55 -51.61
CA ASN A 325 -3.17 11.02 -51.55
C ASN A 325 -1.96 11.66 -52.26
N ALA A 326 -0.77 11.07 -52.13
CA ALA A 326 0.41 11.52 -52.83
C ALA A 326 0.28 11.32 -54.36
N ALA A 327 -0.35 10.22 -54.80
CA ALA A 327 -0.62 9.98 -56.21
C ALA A 327 -1.71 10.89 -56.80
N GLN A 328 -2.66 11.36 -55.99
CA GLN A 328 -3.71 12.31 -56.42
C GLN A 328 -3.23 13.78 -56.45
N THR A 329 -2.12 14.10 -55.78
CA THR A 329 -1.58 15.46 -55.68
C THR A 329 -0.35 15.72 -56.55
N ALA A 330 0.15 14.68 -57.24
CA ALA A 330 1.23 14.73 -58.22
C ALA A 330 0.67 14.83 -59.65
#